data_AF-A0A016UNE0-F1
#
_entry.id   AF-A0A016UNE0-F1
#
_cell.length_a   1.000
_cell.length_b   1.000
_cell.length_c   1.000
_cell.angle_alpha   90.00
_cell.angle_beta   90.00
_cell.angle_gamma   90.00
#
_symmetry.space_group_name_H-M   'P 1'
#
loop_
_entity.id
_entity.type
_entity.pdbx_description
1 polymer ?
#
loop_
_entity_poly.entity_id
_entity_poly.type
_entity_poly.pdbx_seq_one_letter_code
_entity_poly.pdbx_strand_id
1 'polypeptide(L)'
;MNSGCCWTKTPRKYLWYAFLDNKTIDNWRQYLVAKKAAKKAVAAMQAAHYDNISKQLDAKDGGERLIYRLARCRQRQTKDVEKFYGVNDEQGQLIIARKKGNEKLV
;
A
#
# COMPACT_ATOMS: atom_id res chain seq x y z
N MET A 1 -10.05 -17.33 -2.17
CA MET A 1 -9.12 -17.10 -1.05
C MET A 1 -9.07 -15.60 -0.78
N ASN A 2 -9.79 -15.17 0.26
CA ASN A 2 -9.85 -13.77 0.68
C ASN A 2 -8.51 -13.37 1.31
N SER A 3 -7.75 -12.52 0.64
CA SER A 3 -6.59 -11.83 1.22
C SER A 3 -7.09 -10.72 2.15
N GLY A 4 -7.72 -11.12 3.26
CA GLY A 4 -8.04 -10.22 4.36
C GLY A 4 -6.76 -9.59 4.88
N CYS A 5 -6.78 -8.27 5.03
CA CYS A 5 -5.67 -7.43 5.46
C CYS A 5 -4.91 -8.05 6.63
N CYS A 6 -3.69 -8.49 6.37
CA CYS A 6 -2.78 -9.08 7.36
C CYS A 6 -2.11 -7.94 8.15
N TRP A 7 -2.84 -7.35 9.10
CA TRP A 7 -2.26 -6.47 10.12
C TRP A 7 -1.47 -7.31 11.14
N THR A 8 -0.58 -8.19 10.67
CA THR A 8 0.35 -8.88 11.57
C THR A 8 1.34 -7.84 12.07
N LYS A 9 1.27 -7.61 13.38
CA LYS A 9 2.35 -7.13 14.24
C LYS A 9 3.74 -7.51 13.67
N THR A 10 4.34 -6.64 12.85
CA THR A 10 5.59 -6.99 12.16
C THR A 10 6.75 -6.97 13.16
N PRO A 11 7.67 -7.96 13.13
CA PRO A 11 8.82 -8.00 14.03
C PRO A 11 9.62 -6.69 14.03
N ARG A 12 9.72 -6.04 12.85
CA ARG A 12 10.34 -4.72 12.69
C ARG A 12 9.71 -3.64 13.58
N LYS A 13 8.38 -3.59 13.68
CA LYS A 13 7.65 -2.57 14.46
C LYS A 13 7.89 -2.75 15.96
N TYR A 14 7.90 -3.99 16.46
CA TYR A 14 8.19 -4.30 17.86
C TYR A 14 9.62 -3.98 18.26
N LEU A 15 10.58 -4.39 17.43
CA LEU A 15 12.00 -4.14 17.70
C LEU A 15 12.35 -2.65 17.59
N TRP A 16 11.60 -1.89 16.79
CA TRP A 16 11.70 -0.43 16.79
C TRP A 16 11.30 0.17 18.14
N TYR A 17 10.15 -0.25 18.71
CA TYR A 17 9.73 0.24 20.03
C TYR A 17 10.66 -0.23 21.15
N ALA A 18 11.11 -1.49 21.12
CA ALA A 18 12.10 -1.99 22.08
C ALA A 18 13.42 -1.20 22.03
N PHE A 19 13.86 -0.77 20.84
CA PHE A 19 15.00 0.13 20.69
C PHE A 19 14.73 1.54 21.22
N LEU A 20 13.52 2.07 21.04
CA LEU A 20 13.15 3.38 21.58
C LEU A 20 13.08 3.39 23.11
N ASP A 21 12.54 2.34 23.70
CA ASP A 21 12.43 2.17 25.16
C ASP A 21 13.80 1.91 25.80
N ASN A 22 14.66 1.13 25.15
CA ASN A 22 15.99 0.80 25.64
C ASN A 22 17.02 0.79 24.50
N LYS A 23 17.84 1.86 24.43
CA LYS A 23 18.78 2.13 23.33
C LYS A 23 20.06 1.30 23.41
N THR A 24 19.95 -0.01 23.66
CA THR A 24 21.09 -0.92 23.66
C THR A 24 21.59 -1.19 22.24
N ILE A 25 22.88 -1.53 22.13
CA ILE A 25 23.49 -1.96 20.86
C ILE A 25 22.80 -3.22 20.33
N ASP A 26 22.36 -4.11 21.22
CA ASP A 26 21.68 -5.34 20.83
C ASP A 26 20.30 -5.06 20.19
N ASN A 27 19.48 -4.23 20.83
CA ASN A 27 18.17 -3.82 20.29
C ASN A 27 18.31 -3.14 18.92
N TRP A 28 19.35 -2.32 18.74
CA TRP A 28 19.65 -1.72 17.44
C TRP A 28 20.00 -2.76 16.36
N ARG A 29 20.86 -3.73 16.68
CA ARG A 29 21.23 -4.82 15.77
C ARG A 29 20.02 -5.65 15.39
N GLN A 30 19.19 -6.04 16.36
CA GLN A 30 17.97 -6.81 16.11
C GLN A 30 16.99 -6.06 15.20
N TYR A 31 16.77 -4.76 15.44
CA TYR A 31 15.92 -3.93 14.58
C TYR A 31 16.44 -3.88 13.14
N LEU A 32 17.75 -3.70 12.93
CA LEU A 32 18.33 -3.65 11.58
C LEU A 32 18.15 -4.96 10.82
N VAL A 33 18.35 -6.09 11.49
CA VAL A 33 18.11 -7.43 10.92
C VAL A 33 16.65 -7.57 10.49
N ALA A 34 15.70 -7.24 11.37
CA ALA A 34 14.28 -7.32 11.07
C ALA A 34 13.85 -6.34 9.97
N LYS A 35 14.42 -5.13 9.93
CA LYS A 35 14.17 -4.15 8.87
C LYS A 35 14.67 -4.65 7.51
N LYS A 36 15.87 -5.24 7.45
CA LYS A 36 16.42 -5.82 6.23
C LYS A 36 15.59 -7.02 5.76
N ALA A 37 15.21 -7.91 6.67
CA ALA A 37 14.35 -9.05 6.38
C ALA A 37 12.99 -8.61 5.83
N ALA A 38 12.33 -7.62 6.45
CA ALA A 38 11.07 -7.07 5.97
C ALA A 38 11.19 -6.46 4.57
N LYS A 39 12.24 -5.67 4.31
CA LYS A 39 12.50 -5.12 2.97
C LYS A 39 12.70 -6.21 1.93
N LYS A 40 13.48 -7.25 2.25
CA LYS A 40 13.72 -8.39 1.36
C LYS A 40 12.42 -9.15 1.06
N ALA A 41 11.57 -9.36 2.07
CA ALA A 41 10.27 -10.01 1.91
C ALA A 41 9.34 -9.20 0.99
N VAL A 42 9.26 -7.88 1.18
CA VAL A 42 8.48 -6.99 0.30
C VAL A 42 9.00 -7.03 -1.14
N ALA A 43 10.33 -6.93 -1.33
CA ALA A 43 10.93 -6.97 -2.66
C ALA A 43 10.69 -8.32 -3.35
N ALA A 44 10.83 -9.45 -2.63
CA ALA A 44 10.55 -10.78 -3.17
C ALA A 44 9.08 -10.96 -3.56
N MET A 45 8.15 -10.48 -2.72
CA MET A 45 6.72 -10.50 -3.02
C MET A 45 6.39 -9.64 -4.25
N GLN A 46 6.97 -8.44 -4.35
CA GLN A 46 6.80 -7.58 -5.53
C GLN A 46 7.35 -8.23 -6.79
N ALA A 47 8.57 -8.80 -6.72
CA ALA A 47 9.16 -9.52 -7.84
C ALA A 47 8.28 -10.68 -8.31
N ALA A 48 7.78 -11.50 -7.37
CA ALA A 48 6.86 -12.59 -7.70
C ALA A 48 5.53 -12.10 -8.29
N HIS A 49 4.98 -10.99 -7.78
CA HIS A 49 3.76 -10.39 -8.29
C HIS A 49 3.92 -9.92 -9.74
N TYR A 50 5.00 -9.19 -10.04
CA TYR A 50 5.26 -8.67 -11.38
C TYR A 50 5.70 -9.76 -12.36
N ASP A 51 6.44 -10.78 -11.92
CA ASP A 51 6.77 -11.95 -12.74
C ASP A 51 5.50 -12.68 -13.21
N ASN A 52 4.54 -12.89 -12.31
CA ASN A 52 3.24 -13.47 -12.68
C ASN A 52 2.46 -12.59 -13.67
N ILE A 53 2.46 -11.26 -13.48
CA ILE A 53 1.82 -10.34 -14.42
C ILE A 53 2.51 -10.40 -15.79
N SER A 54 3.84 -10.43 -15.84
CA SER A 54 4.61 -10.55 -17.09
C SER A 54 4.20 -11.80 -17.87
N LYS A 55 4.18 -12.96 -17.21
CA LYS A 55 3.76 -14.23 -17.82
C LYS A 55 2.33 -14.20 -18.37
N GLN A 56 1.42 -13.50 -17.68
CA GLN A 56 0.04 -13.33 -18.16
C GLN A 56 -0.05 -12.38 -19.36
N LEU A 57 0.85 -11.40 -19.47
CA LEU A 57 0.94 -10.52 -20.63
C LEU A 57 1.53 -11.22 -21.85
N ASP A 58 2.49 -12.11 -21.65
CA ASP A 58 3.12 -12.91 -22.72
C ASP A 58 2.19 -14.00 -23.27
N ALA A 59 1.07 -14.28 -22.60
CA ALA A 59 0.06 -15.24 -23.06
C ALA A 59 -0.78 -14.65 -24.21
N LYS A 60 -0.77 -15.34 -25.37
CA LYS A 60 -1.36 -14.89 -26.65
C LYS A 60 -2.79 -14.34 -26.54
N ASP A 61 -3.67 -14.98 -25.78
CA ASP A 61 -5.09 -14.58 -25.69
C ASP A 61 -5.44 -13.81 -24.40
N GLY A 62 -4.51 -13.77 -23.43
CA GLY A 62 -4.74 -13.25 -22.08
C GLY A 62 -4.25 -11.81 -21.85
N GLY A 63 -3.21 -11.39 -22.57
CA GLY A 63 -2.52 -10.13 -22.34
C GLY A 63 -3.38 -8.89 -22.60
N GLU A 64 -4.08 -8.83 -23.73
CA GLU A 64 -4.90 -7.67 -24.11
C GLU A 64 -6.03 -7.41 -23.10
N ARG A 65 -6.73 -8.46 -22.67
CA ARG A 65 -7.80 -8.37 -21.66
C ARG A 65 -7.25 -7.90 -20.31
N LEU A 66 -6.05 -8.33 -19.93
CA LEU A 66 -5.40 -7.89 -18.70
C LEU A 66 -5.00 -6.41 -18.77
N ILE A 67 -4.42 -5.97 -19.89
CA ILE A 67 -4.05 -4.56 -20.12
C ILE A 67 -5.30 -3.67 -20.03
N TYR A 68 -6.39 -4.06 -20.70
CA TYR A 68 -7.65 -3.32 -20.64
C TYR A 68 -8.18 -3.17 -19.20
N ARG A 69 -8.16 -4.25 -18.42
CA ARG A 69 -8.57 -4.23 -17.00
C ARG A 69 -7.67 -3.31 -16.18
N LEU A 70 -6.34 -3.41 -16.32
CA LEU A 70 -5.39 -2.56 -15.62
C LEU A 70 -5.59 -1.07 -15.94
N ALA A 71 -5.77 -0.75 -17.23
CA ALA A 71 -6.03 0.62 -17.67
C ALA A 71 -7.33 1.17 -17.07
N ARG A 72 -8.42 0.39 -17.07
CA ARG A 72 -9.71 0.80 -16.49
C ARG A 72 -9.63 0.96 -14.97
N CYS A 73 -8.92 0.07 -14.27
CA CYS A 73 -8.69 0.19 -12.83
C CYS A 73 -7.92 1.48 -12.50
N ARG A 74 -6.83 1.77 -13.22
CA ARG A 74 -6.07 3.03 -13.05
C ARG A 74 -6.94 4.26 -13.31
N GLN A 75 -7.71 4.25 -14.39
CA GLN A 75 -8.63 5.34 -14.72
C GLN A 75 -9.67 5.58 -13.61
N ARG A 76 -10.23 4.52 -13.02
CA ARG A 76 -11.16 4.64 -11.89
C ARG A 76 -10.46 5.20 -10.65
N GLN A 77 -9.28 4.69 -10.30
CA GLN A 77 -8.50 5.22 -9.18
C GLN A 77 -8.19 6.71 -9.32
N THR A 78 -7.77 7.18 -10.50
CA THR A 78 -7.55 8.60 -10.74
C THR A 78 -8.82 9.42 -10.59
N LYS A 79 -9.96 8.93 -11.12
CA LYS A 79 -11.25 9.61 -10.96
C LYS A 79 -11.71 9.66 -9.51
N ASP A 80 -11.49 8.60 -8.74
CA ASP A 80 -11.84 8.55 -7.33
C ASP A 80 -10.97 9.51 -6.52
N VAL A 81 -9.67 9.57 -6.81
CA VAL A 81 -8.72 10.54 -6.22
C VAL A 81 -9.00 11.98 -6.69
N GLU A 82 -9.59 12.19 -7.86
CA GLU A 82 -9.99 13.52 -8.31
C GLU A 82 -11.30 13.97 -7.66
N LYS A 83 -12.23 13.05 -7.43
CA LYS A 83 -13.61 13.34 -6.98
C LYS A 83 -13.85 13.10 -5.50
N PHE A 84 -12.87 12.67 -4.71
CA PHE A 84 -13.10 12.46 -3.27
C PHE A 84 -13.50 13.78 -2.59
N TYR A 85 -14.56 13.71 -1.80
CA TYR A 85 -15.08 14.85 -1.02
C TYR A 85 -14.35 15.01 0.31
N GLY A 86 -13.76 13.93 0.81
CA GLY A 86 -12.89 13.93 1.96
C GLY A 86 -12.50 12.54 2.44
N VAL A 87 -11.64 12.50 3.45
CA VAL A 87 -11.12 11.28 4.08
C VAL A 87 -11.74 11.18 5.48
N ASN A 88 -12.40 10.05 5.76
CA ASN A 88 -13.00 9.77 7.06
C ASN A 88 -12.04 8.97 7.95
N ASP A 89 -12.20 9.11 9.26
CA ASP A 89 -11.57 8.24 10.27
C ASP A 89 -12.30 6.90 10.39
N GLU A 90 -11.77 6.05 11.28
CA GLU A 90 -12.33 4.73 11.58
C GLU A 90 -13.75 4.81 12.17
N GLN A 91 -14.15 5.97 12.73
CA GLN A 91 -15.47 6.22 13.30
C GLN A 91 -16.43 6.87 12.27
N GLY A 92 -15.99 7.07 11.03
CA GLY A 92 -16.77 7.72 9.98
C GLY A 92 -16.83 9.25 10.12
N GLN A 93 -16.07 9.84 11.03
CA GLN A 93 -15.95 11.29 11.14
C GLN A 93 -14.95 11.81 10.11
N LEU A 94 -15.27 12.96 9.51
CA LEU A 94 -14.48 13.54 8.44
C LEU A 94 -13.18 14.16 8.99
N ILE A 95 -12.02 13.63 8.61
CA ILE A 95 -10.71 14.17 9.02
C ILE A 95 -10.26 15.28 8.06
N ILE A 96 -10.39 15.03 6.76
CA ILE A 96 -9.91 15.95 5.72
C ILE A 96 -11.05 16.17 4.74
N ALA A 97 -11.61 17.37 4.69
CA ALA A 97 -12.56 17.77 3.66
C ALA A 97 -11.84 18.52 2.53
N ARG A 98 -12.19 18.26 1.27
CA ARG A 98 -11.80 19.17 0.20
C ARG A 98 -12.66 20.43 0.34
N LYS A 99 -12.05 21.58 0.68
CA LYS A 99 -12.75 22.87 0.73
C LYS A 99 -13.39 23.09 -0.65
N LYS A 100 -14.72 23.06 -0.75
CA LYS A 100 -15.41 23.50 -1.97
C LYS A 100 -14.92 24.92 -2.22
N GLY A 101 -14.32 25.17 -3.38
CA GLY A 101 -14.09 26.54 -3.82
C GLY A 101 -15.44 27.24 -3.75
N ASN A 102 -15.51 28.35 -3.03
CA ASN A 102 -16.67 29.22 -3.10
C ASN A 102 -16.75 29.69 -4.55
N GLU A 103 -17.61 29.05 -5.34
CA GLU A 103 -18.12 29.61 -6.57
C GLU A 103 -18.79 30.91 -6.13
N LYS A 104 -18.09 32.03 -6.33
CA LYS A 104 -18.68 33.35 -6.11
C LYS A 104 -19.79 33.46 -7.14
N LEU A 105 -21.03 33.43 -6.67
CA LEU A 105 -22.14 34.07 -7.35
C LEU A 105 -21.78 35.54 -7.52
N VAL A 106 -21.27 35.91 -8.70
CA VAL A 106 -21.36 37.25 -9.29
C VAL A 106 -21.41 37.09 -10.80
#